data_AF-A0A4R8DN84-F1
#
_entry.id   AF-A0A4R8DN84-F1
#
_cell.length_a   1.000
_cell.length_b   1.000
_cell.length_c   1.000
_cell.angle_alpha   90.00
_cell.angle_beta   90.00
_cell.angle_gamma   90.00
#
_symmetry.space_group_name_H-M   'P 1'
#
loop_
_entity.id
_entity.type
_entity.pdbx_description
1 polymer ?
#
loop_
_entity_poly.entity_id
_entity_poly.type
_entity_poly.pdbx_seq_one_letter_code
_entity_poly.pdbx_strand_id
1 'polypeptide(L)'
;MALQQIPFSFGDEPPAPPPPGETPPAAEEPATEAAPPEATAPRPDPAAPELFPPEEPLATAQTAELFPPEPEPAPRPAAPPPGELFAWDPALPAPKPKRAPAAKGTRGRKSVKELAAAADLIEIPEDEVLFQKQYYAIGEVAAMFKVNTSLIRYWETEFNDIKPRKNKKGDRFFTPADIKTLELIHFLLRRKKLTIEGAKEYLKAKSQDGNTKLELVRSLEKVKAFLLELKARL
;
A
#
# COMPACT_ATOMS: atom_id res chain seq x y z
N MET A 1 -63.31 -22.15 28.00
CA MET A 1 -63.06 -21.83 26.57
C MET A 1 -63.22 -20.34 26.38
N ALA A 2 -62.13 -19.62 26.11
CA ALA A 2 -62.12 -18.31 25.45
C ALA A 2 -60.67 -17.99 25.08
N LEU A 3 -60.28 -18.40 23.88
CA LEU A 3 -59.02 -18.04 23.23
C LEU A 3 -59.14 -16.58 22.75
N GLN A 4 -58.50 -15.65 23.45
CA GLN A 4 -58.32 -14.29 22.95
C GLN A 4 -57.08 -14.28 22.05
N GLN A 5 -57.32 -14.31 20.74
CA GLN A 5 -56.34 -14.03 19.69
C GLN A 5 -55.90 -12.56 19.79
N ILE A 6 -54.60 -12.31 19.87
CA ILE A 6 -53.99 -10.98 19.68
C ILE A 6 -53.48 -10.92 18.24
N PRO A 7 -53.98 -10.02 17.37
CA PRO A 7 -53.43 -9.89 16.03
C PRO A 7 -52.05 -9.22 16.07
N PHE A 8 -51.08 -9.92 15.47
CA PHE A 8 -49.73 -9.45 15.15
C PHE A 8 -49.82 -8.17 14.28
N SER A 9 -49.43 -7.03 14.83
CA SER A 9 -49.22 -5.78 14.10
C SER A 9 -47.81 -5.78 13.52
N PHE A 10 -47.67 -6.18 12.26
CA PHE A 10 -46.44 -6.08 11.48
C PHE A 10 -46.63 -4.97 10.43
N GLY A 11 -45.95 -3.84 10.62
CA GLY A 11 -46.09 -2.67 9.76
C GLY A 11 -45.06 -1.59 10.11
N ASP A 12 -43.79 -2.00 10.25
CA ASP A 12 -42.66 -1.08 10.19
C ASP A 12 -42.17 -1.08 8.73
N GLU A 13 -42.82 -0.24 7.93
CA GLU A 13 -42.52 0.00 6.52
C GLU A 13 -41.36 1.00 6.45
N PRO A 14 -40.21 0.66 5.84
CA PRO A 14 -39.06 1.54 5.79
C PRO A 14 -39.37 2.79 4.93
N PRO A 15 -38.89 3.99 5.32
CA PRO A 15 -39.23 5.23 4.61
C PRO A 15 -38.65 5.25 3.19
N ALA A 16 -39.53 5.53 2.21
CA ALA A 16 -39.18 5.74 0.81
C ALA A 16 -38.19 6.92 0.64
N PRO A 17 -37.27 6.86 -0.36
CA PRO A 17 -36.40 7.99 -0.68
C PRO A 17 -37.23 9.18 -1.20
N PRO A 18 -36.82 10.43 -0.90
CA PRO A 18 -37.55 11.62 -1.35
C PRO A 18 -37.51 11.73 -2.90
N PRO A 19 -38.61 12.17 -3.54
CA PRO A 19 -38.64 12.39 -4.98
C PRO A 19 -37.72 13.57 -5.37
N PRO A 20 -37.00 13.50 -6.51
CA PRO A 20 -36.29 14.65 -7.03
C PRO A 20 -37.28 15.74 -7.42
N GLY A 21 -37.13 16.90 -6.81
CA GLY A 21 -37.90 18.11 -7.11
C GLY A 21 -37.76 18.52 -8.58
N GLU A 22 -38.92 18.63 -9.19
CA GLU A 22 -39.35 19.61 -10.18
C GLU A 22 -38.35 20.74 -10.50
N THR A 23 -37.93 20.79 -11.76
CA THR A 23 -37.70 22.05 -12.47
C THR A 23 -38.80 22.21 -13.53
N PRO A 24 -39.44 23.39 -13.64
CA PRO A 24 -40.62 23.62 -14.48
C PRO A 24 -40.33 23.61 -16.00
N PRO A 25 -41.36 23.35 -16.83
CA PRO A 25 -41.26 23.14 -18.27
C PRO A 25 -41.09 24.45 -19.05
N ALA A 26 -40.13 24.46 -19.98
CA ALA A 26 -40.07 25.44 -21.04
C ALA A 26 -41.06 25.06 -22.16
N ALA A 27 -41.94 26.02 -22.45
CA ALA A 27 -42.73 26.25 -23.66
C ALA A 27 -42.09 25.67 -24.95
N GLU A 28 -42.85 24.93 -25.78
CA GLU A 28 -43.51 25.44 -27.02
C GLU A 28 -42.47 26.00 -28.03
N GLU A 29 -42.35 25.62 -29.31
CA GLU A 29 -43.19 24.89 -30.28
C GLU A 29 -42.33 24.71 -31.59
N PRO A 30 -42.82 24.41 -32.82
CA PRO A 30 -42.53 23.15 -33.53
C PRO A 30 -41.88 23.26 -34.94
N ALA A 31 -41.60 22.07 -35.50
CA ALA A 31 -41.41 21.64 -36.89
C ALA A 31 -41.40 22.64 -38.07
N THR A 32 -40.42 22.50 -38.97
CA THR A 32 -40.50 22.71 -40.45
C THR A 32 -39.24 22.07 -41.06
N GLU A 33 -39.33 20.97 -41.83
CA GLU A 33 -39.57 20.89 -43.28
C GLU A 33 -38.41 21.44 -44.15
N ALA A 34 -38.05 20.66 -45.18
CA ALA A 34 -37.39 21.04 -46.44
C ALA A 34 -35.84 21.01 -46.56
N ALA A 35 -35.38 19.88 -47.10
CA ALA A 35 -34.47 19.70 -48.25
C ALA A 35 -32.97 20.13 -48.22
N PRO A 36 -32.03 19.23 -48.63
CA PRO A 36 -30.68 19.55 -49.13
C PRO A 36 -30.73 19.84 -50.66
N PRO A 37 -29.64 20.09 -51.44
CA PRO A 37 -28.19 20.04 -51.16
C PRO A 37 -27.36 21.21 -51.74
N GLU A 38 -26.15 21.47 -51.24
CA GLU A 38 -25.10 22.00 -52.15
C GLU A 38 -23.67 21.71 -51.68
N ALA A 39 -22.86 21.39 -52.66
CA ALA A 39 -21.50 20.89 -52.55
C ALA A 39 -20.51 21.98 -52.13
N THR A 40 -19.51 21.60 -51.32
CA THR A 40 -18.11 22.02 -51.48
C THR A 40 -17.24 21.25 -50.49
N ALA A 41 -16.46 20.32 -51.01
CA ALA A 41 -15.20 19.93 -50.39
C ALA A 41 -14.18 21.04 -50.72
N PRO A 42 -13.18 21.31 -49.86
CA PRO A 42 -12.10 20.33 -49.70
C PRO A 42 -11.63 20.10 -48.26
N ARG A 43 -11.09 18.90 -48.10
CA ARG A 43 -10.23 18.45 -47.00
C ARG A 43 -9.21 19.52 -46.59
N PRO A 44 -8.91 19.68 -45.29
CA PRO A 44 -7.55 19.85 -44.85
C PRO A 44 -6.93 18.46 -44.69
N ASP A 45 -5.91 18.17 -45.49
CA ASP A 45 -5.06 17.00 -45.31
C ASP A 45 -4.41 17.01 -43.91
N PRO A 46 -4.10 15.80 -43.37
CA PRO A 46 -3.55 15.58 -42.05
C PRO A 46 -2.02 15.76 -42.01
N ALA A 47 -1.51 15.88 -40.79
CA ALA A 47 -0.12 15.60 -40.41
C ALA A 47 0.95 16.63 -40.81
N ALA A 48 1.38 17.42 -39.82
CA ALA A 48 2.72 17.98 -39.76
C ALA A 48 3.42 17.49 -38.48
N PRO A 49 4.18 16.39 -38.54
CA PRO A 49 5.31 16.17 -37.66
C PRO A 49 6.58 16.78 -38.26
N GLU A 50 7.64 16.85 -37.44
CA GLU A 50 9.04 17.10 -37.82
C GLU A 50 9.53 18.57 -37.85
N LEU A 51 9.81 19.07 -36.65
CA LEU A 51 10.87 20.06 -36.44
C LEU A 51 12.14 19.33 -35.98
N PHE A 52 12.93 18.83 -36.93
CA PHE A 52 14.37 18.62 -36.76
C PHE A 52 14.99 18.57 -38.15
N PRO A 53 15.78 19.58 -38.52
CA PRO A 53 17.16 19.29 -38.92
C PRO A 53 18.12 20.43 -38.51
N PRO A 54 19.46 20.34 -38.73
CA PRO A 54 20.20 19.33 -39.51
C PRO A 54 21.43 18.71 -38.81
N GLU A 55 21.72 17.46 -39.19
CA GLU A 55 23.09 16.90 -39.23
C GLU A 55 23.81 17.49 -40.46
N GLU A 56 25.07 17.93 -40.39
CA GLU A 56 26.35 17.21 -40.60
C GLU A 56 27.47 18.30 -40.75
N PRO A 57 28.81 18.05 -40.74
CA PRO A 57 29.50 16.79 -41.05
C PRO A 57 30.72 16.41 -40.20
N LEU A 58 31.14 15.16 -40.40
CA LEU A 58 32.47 14.62 -40.15
C LEU A 58 33.61 15.51 -40.71
N ALA A 59 34.60 15.86 -39.88
CA ALA A 59 36.02 15.95 -40.27
C ALA A 59 36.96 16.18 -39.07
N THR A 60 37.83 15.20 -38.84
CA THR A 60 39.29 15.33 -38.65
C THR A 60 39.86 16.60 -38.01
N ALA A 61 40.42 16.48 -36.80
CA ALA A 61 41.77 16.98 -36.50
C ALA A 61 42.20 16.56 -35.09
N GLN A 62 43.28 15.79 -35.02
CA GLN A 62 44.19 15.80 -33.89
C GLN A 62 44.77 17.21 -33.75
N THR A 63 44.64 17.82 -32.58
CA THR A 63 45.53 18.88 -32.11
C THR A 63 45.78 18.64 -30.64
N ALA A 64 47.07 18.48 -30.32
CA ALA A 64 47.61 18.40 -28.97
C ALA A 64 47.45 19.72 -28.21
N GLU A 65 47.64 19.65 -26.88
CA GLU A 65 47.68 20.75 -25.90
C GLU A 65 46.30 21.34 -25.52
N LEU A 66 45.90 21.50 -24.26
CA LEU A 66 46.59 21.52 -22.98
C LEU A 66 45.75 20.75 -21.94
N PHE A 67 46.33 19.73 -21.31
CA PHE A 67 45.83 19.24 -20.03
C PHE A 67 46.09 20.36 -19.00
N PRO A 68 45.09 20.88 -18.29
CA PRO A 68 45.32 21.85 -17.22
C PRO A 68 46.28 21.23 -16.19
N PRO A 69 47.33 21.95 -15.75
CA PRO A 69 48.27 21.40 -14.78
C PRO A 69 47.54 21.03 -13.49
N GLU A 70 47.83 19.82 -12.99
CA GLU A 70 47.47 19.40 -11.64
C GLU A 70 47.76 20.53 -10.65
N PRO A 71 46.83 20.87 -9.73
CA PRO A 71 47.14 21.83 -8.68
C PRO A 71 48.29 21.27 -7.84
N GLU A 72 49.37 22.06 -7.71
CA GLU A 72 50.52 21.72 -6.88
C GLU A 72 50.06 21.29 -5.47
N PRO A 73 50.68 20.25 -4.87
CA PRO A 73 50.39 19.87 -3.50
C PRO A 73 50.85 20.99 -2.55
N ALA A 74 49.91 21.55 -1.80
CA ALA A 74 50.15 22.56 -0.77
C ALA A 74 51.34 22.19 0.15
N PRO A 75 52.12 23.19 0.63
CA PRO A 75 53.24 22.92 1.53
C PRO A 75 52.73 22.26 2.82
N ARG A 76 53.34 21.12 3.18
CA ARG A 76 53.08 20.46 4.46
C ARG A 76 53.40 21.44 5.61
N PRO A 77 52.51 21.64 6.58
CA PRO A 77 52.84 22.47 7.74
C PRO A 77 54.00 21.85 8.51
N ALA A 78 54.93 22.71 8.93
CA ALA A 78 56.12 22.35 9.70
C ALA A 78 55.74 21.54 10.95
N ALA A 79 56.56 20.52 11.25
CA ALA A 79 56.45 19.75 12.48
C ALA A 79 56.51 20.67 13.71
N PRO A 80 55.63 20.51 14.71
CA PRO A 80 55.73 21.28 15.94
C PRO A 80 57.00 20.89 16.73
N PRO A 81 57.61 21.84 17.46
CA PRO A 81 58.85 21.61 18.20
C PRO A 81 58.66 20.57 19.32
N PRO A 82 59.71 19.77 19.63
CA PRO A 82 59.64 18.79 20.69
C PRO A 82 59.79 19.48 22.05
N GLY A 83 58.78 19.32 22.91
CA GLY A 83 58.90 19.55 24.35
C GLY A 83 58.23 20.81 24.84
N GLU A 84 56.91 20.73 25.04
CA GLU A 84 56.25 21.46 26.11
C GLU A 84 55.45 20.45 26.95
N LEU A 85 55.83 20.39 28.22
CA LEU A 85 55.28 19.53 29.25
C LEU A 85 53.83 19.94 29.49
N PHE A 86 52.90 19.27 28.79
CA PHE A 86 51.49 19.30 29.17
C PHE A 86 51.35 18.61 30.53
N ALA A 87 51.34 19.44 31.58
CA ALA A 87 51.00 19.04 32.93
C ALA A 87 49.57 18.48 32.92
N TRP A 88 49.43 17.19 33.16
CA TRP A 88 48.14 16.52 33.31
C TRP A 88 47.50 16.96 34.63
N ASP A 89 46.35 17.62 34.51
CA ASP A 89 45.49 18.02 35.62
C ASP A 89 44.83 16.75 36.24
N PRO A 90 45.05 16.41 37.52
CA PRO A 90 44.59 15.16 38.09
C PRO A 90 43.14 15.26 38.60
N ALA A 91 42.18 15.52 37.71
CA ALA A 91 40.75 15.41 38.05
C ALA A 91 39.82 15.32 36.82
N LEU A 92 40.10 14.41 35.88
CA LEU A 92 39.14 14.07 34.82
C LEU A 92 38.30 12.85 35.24
N PRO A 93 36.96 12.93 35.26
CA PRO A 93 36.11 11.77 35.55
C PRO A 93 36.31 10.70 34.48
N ALA A 94 36.49 9.46 34.92
CA ALA A 94 36.87 8.32 34.08
C ALA A 94 36.07 8.23 32.78
N PRO A 95 36.72 8.02 31.61
CA PRO A 95 36.01 7.75 30.37
C PRO A 95 35.26 6.43 30.50
N LYS A 96 33.94 6.46 30.35
CA LYS A 96 33.10 5.26 30.31
C LYS A 96 33.70 4.27 29.30
N PRO A 97 33.81 2.97 29.63
CA PRO A 97 34.42 2.00 28.74
C PRO A 97 33.64 2.00 27.42
N LYS A 98 34.36 2.26 26.32
CA LYS A 98 33.84 2.03 24.96
C LYS A 98 33.43 0.56 24.92
N ARG A 99 32.12 0.31 24.94
CA ARG A 99 31.56 -1.04 24.76
C ARG A 99 32.18 -1.63 23.50
N ALA A 100 32.88 -2.75 23.65
CA ALA A 100 33.36 -3.54 22.52
C ALA A 100 32.18 -3.84 21.58
N PRO A 101 32.40 -3.88 20.25
CA PRO A 101 31.36 -4.31 19.32
C PRO A 101 30.99 -5.75 19.68
N ALA A 102 29.77 -5.96 20.15
CA ALA A 102 29.24 -7.27 20.45
C ALA A 102 29.45 -8.20 19.25
N ALA A 103 30.02 -9.38 19.51
CA ALA A 103 30.25 -10.41 18.52
C ALA A 103 28.96 -10.65 17.72
N LYS A 104 29.01 -10.35 16.42
CA LYS A 104 27.99 -10.79 15.46
C LYS A 104 28.08 -12.31 15.41
N GLY A 105 27.24 -12.98 16.18
CA GLY A 105 26.83 -14.32 15.81
C GLY A 105 26.36 -14.25 14.35
N THR A 106 26.63 -15.32 13.59
CA THR A 106 26.00 -15.58 12.29
C THR A 106 24.50 -15.73 12.52
N ARG A 107 23.83 -14.60 12.82
CA ARG A 107 22.40 -14.48 12.88
C ARG A 107 21.99 -14.33 11.43
N GLY A 108 22.07 -15.48 10.74
CA GLY A 108 21.75 -15.62 9.34
C GLY A 108 20.51 -14.79 9.08
N ARG A 109 20.62 -13.84 8.16
CA ARG A 109 19.45 -13.20 7.59
C ARG A 109 18.57 -14.36 7.13
N LYS A 110 17.45 -14.57 7.84
CA LYS A 110 16.45 -15.57 7.47
C LYS A 110 16.25 -15.45 5.97
N SER A 111 16.36 -16.57 5.25
CA SER A 111 16.31 -16.53 3.80
C SER A 111 14.99 -15.84 3.39
N VAL A 112 15.01 -15.02 2.34
CA VAL A 112 13.80 -14.30 1.87
C VAL A 112 12.63 -15.27 1.64
N LYS A 113 12.94 -16.54 1.31
CA LYS A 113 11.99 -17.65 1.18
C LYS A 113 11.38 -18.09 2.52
N GLU A 114 12.15 -18.21 3.59
CA GLU A 114 11.61 -18.52 4.93
C GLU A 114 10.67 -17.42 5.44
N LEU A 115 11.02 -16.16 5.19
CA LEU A 115 10.16 -15.03 5.57
C LEU A 115 8.86 -14.98 4.74
N ALA A 116 8.91 -15.43 3.48
CA ALA A 116 7.72 -15.55 2.65
C ALA A 116 6.83 -16.71 3.12
N ALA A 117 7.41 -17.89 3.34
CA ALA A 117 6.68 -19.06 3.79
C ALA A 117 6.07 -18.89 5.20
N ALA A 118 6.76 -18.19 6.10
CA ALA A 118 6.22 -17.89 7.44
C ALA A 118 5.02 -16.93 7.40
N ALA A 119 4.94 -16.07 6.39
CA ALA A 119 3.81 -15.15 6.21
C ALA A 119 2.57 -15.86 5.64
N ASP A 120 2.71 -17.04 5.05
CA ASP A 120 1.56 -17.83 4.58
C ASP A 120 0.83 -18.55 5.74
N LEU A 121 1.45 -18.59 6.93
CA LEU A 121 0.85 -19.16 8.15
C LEU A 121 0.12 -18.09 8.96
N ILE A 122 -0.96 -17.58 8.38
CA ILE A 122 -1.85 -16.62 9.02
C ILE A 122 -2.68 -17.36 10.08
N GLU A 123 -2.63 -16.90 11.33
CA GLU A 123 -3.51 -17.36 12.42
C GLU A 123 -4.53 -16.25 12.68
N ILE A 124 -5.39 -15.96 11.71
CA ILE A 124 -6.51 -15.05 11.94
C ILE A 124 -7.63 -15.85 12.63
N PRO A 125 -8.03 -15.45 13.85
CA PRO A 125 -9.20 -16.00 14.52
C PRO A 125 -10.46 -15.77 13.68
N GLU A 126 -11.49 -16.58 13.87
CA GLU A 126 -12.73 -16.44 13.11
C GLU A 126 -13.36 -15.05 13.28
N ASP A 127 -14.12 -14.59 12.26
CA ASP A 127 -14.69 -13.24 12.22
C ASP A 127 -15.45 -12.87 13.50
N GLU A 128 -16.07 -13.86 14.14
CA GLU A 128 -16.76 -13.73 15.42
C GLU A 128 -15.89 -13.18 16.54
N VAL A 129 -14.62 -13.59 16.61
CA VAL A 129 -13.66 -13.07 17.61
C VAL A 129 -13.23 -11.66 17.23
N LEU A 130 -13.11 -11.38 15.93
CA LEU A 130 -12.74 -10.05 15.45
C LEU A 130 -13.82 -8.99 15.78
N PHE A 131 -15.11 -9.35 15.76
CA PHE A 131 -16.19 -8.42 16.09
C PHE A 131 -16.41 -8.20 17.59
N GLN A 132 -15.77 -8.97 18.49
CA GLN A 132 -15.91 -8.76 19.94
C GLN A 132 -15.27 -7.45 20.41
N LYS A 133 -14.21 -6.99 19.74
CA LYS A 133 -13.50 -5.75 20.08
C LYS A 133 -13.64 -4.74 18.93
N GLN A 134 -14.05 -3.52 19.25
CA GLN A 134 -14.25 -2.47 18.26
C GLN A 134 -12.94 -1.94 17.67
N TYR A 135 -11.86 -1.95 18.46
CA TYR A 135 -10.57 -1.36 18.08
C TYR A 135 -9.41 -2.27 18.47
N TYR A 136 -8.51 -2.51 17.54
CA TYR A 136 -7.29 -3.29 17.72
C TYR A 136 -6.07 -2.40 17.59
N ALA A 137 -5.11 -2.60 18.50
CA ALA A 137 -3.82 -1.91 18.40
C ALA A 137 -2.98 -2.53 17.27
N ILE A 138 -2.15 -1.73 16.60
CA ILE A 138 -1.27 -2.23 15.52
C ILE A 138 -0.39 -3.42 15.93
N GLY A 139 -0.02 -3.52 17.21
CA GLY A 139 0.75 -4.66 17.73
C GLY A 139 -0.05 -5.96 17.78
N GLU A 140 -1.33 -5.89 18.14
CA GLU A 140 -2.25 -7.05 18.14
C GLU A 140 -2.47 -7.52 16.70
N VAL A 141 -2.72 -6.58 15.78
CA VAL A 141 -2.87 -6.88 14.34
C VAL A 141 -1.60 -7.53 13.80
N ALA A 142 -0.43 -6.96 14.05
CA ALA A 142 0.85 -7.54 13.64
C ALA A 142 1.05 -8.98 14.14
N ALA A 143 0.64 -9.28 15.37
CA ALA A 143 0.73 -10.62 15.94
C ALA A 143 -0.19 -11.62 15.23
N MET A 144 -1.46 -11.26 14.95
CA MET A 144 -2.43 -12.12 14.27
C MET A 144 -1.97 -12.50 12.85
N PHE A 145 -1.47 -11.52 12.10
CA PHE A 145 -0.97 -11.73 10.74
C PHE A 145 0.46 -12.28 10.69
N LYS A 146 1.16 -12.37 11.84
CA LYS A 146 2.60 -12.66 11.94
C LYS A 146 3.47 -11.80 11.02
N VAL A 147 3.03 -10.57 10.76
CA VAL A 147 3.75 -9.57 9.94
C VAL A 147 4.39 -8.51 10.82
N ASN A 148 5.37 -7.80 10.28
CA ASN A 148 5.98 -6.69 11.01
C ASN A 148 5.02 -5.48 11.07
N THR A 149 4.95 -4.82 12.23
CA THR A 149 4.23 -3.55 12.41
C THR A 149 4.57 -2.49 11.35
N SER A 150 5.83 -2.44 10.87
CA SER A 150 6.23 -1.53 9.80
C SER A 150 5.55 -1.81 8.47
N LEU A 151 5.25 -3.09 8.17
CA LEU A 151 4.54 -3.46 6.96
C LEU A 151 3.09 -3.02 7.00
N ILE A 152 2.43 -3.14 8.17
CA ILE A 152 1.06 -2.65 8.35
C ILE A 152 1.01 -1.12 8.22
N ARG A 153 2.02 -0.40 8.75
CA ARG A 153 2.12 1.06 8.55
C ARG A 153 2.32 1.42 7.07
N TYR A 154 3.09 0.62 6.35
CA TYR A 154 3.29 0.81 4.93
C TYR A 154 1.99 0.56 4.14
N TRP A 155 1.22 -0.46 4.52
CA TRP A 155 -0.09 -0.70 3.92
C TRP A 155 -1.08 0.43 4.22
N GLU A 156 -1.10 1.00 5.43
CA GLU A 156 -1.90 2.22 5.71
C GLU A 156 -1.57 3.35 4.72
N THR A 157 -0.29 3.61 4.45
CA THR A 157 0.09 4.71 3.55
C THR A 157 -0.29 4.45 2.10
N GLU A 158 -0.33 3.18 1.69
CA GLU A 158 -0.65 2.80 0.33
C GLU A 158 -2.17 2.69 0.10
N PHE A 159 -2.90 2.13 1.06
CA PHE A 159 -4.33 1.84 0.95
C PHE A 159 -5.15 2.89 1.70
N ASN A 160 -5.70 3.87 0.97
CA ASN A 160 -6.58 4.91 1.52
C ASN A 160 -7.93 4.38 2.07
N ASP A 161 -8.28 3.15 1.73
CA ASP A 161 -9.50 2.48 2.19
C ASP A 161 -9.44 2.14 3.70
N ILE A 162 -8.22 2.00 4.24
CA ILE A 162 -7.99 1.74 5.66
C ILE A 162 -7.74 3.08 6.34
N LYS A 163 -8.64 3.47 7.24
CA LYS A 163 -8.54 4.75 7.97
C LYS A 163 -8.29 4.49 9.45
N PRO A 164 -7.04 4.20 9.85
CA PRO A 164 -6.75 3.92 11.24
C PRO A 164 -6.95 5.18 12.07
N ARG A 165 -7.59 5.01 13.22
CA ARG A 165 -7.80 6.12 14.13
C ARG A 165 -6.49 6.44 14.86
N LYS A 166 -6.00 7.66 14.71
CA LYS A 166 -4.77 8.14 15.36
C LYS A 166 -5.11 8.77 16.70
N ASN A 167 -4.42 8.32 17.76
CA ASN A 167 -4.51 8.95 19.08
C ASN A 167 -3.54 10.15 19.17
N LYS A 168 -3.74 11.05 20.15
CA LYS A 168 -2.86 12.18 20.44
C LYS A 168 -1.39 11.77 20.68
N LYS A 169 -1.17 10.52 21.09
CA LYS A 169 0.15 9.90 21.33
C LYS A 169 0.81 9.32 20.06
N GLY A 170 0.08 9.22 18.94
CA GLY A 170 0.58 8.62 17.70
C GLY A 170 0.32 7.11 17.55
N ASP A 171 -0.41 6.50 18.49
CA ASP A 171 -0.87 5.12 18.37
C ASP A 171 -1.96 4.99 17.30
N ARG A 172 -1.92 3.88 16.55
CA ARG A 172 -2.84 3.56 15.47
C ARG A 172 -3.77 2.42 15.88
N PHE A 173 -5.06 2.66 15.76
CA PHE A 173 -6.11 1.67 16.03
C PHE A 173 -6.84 1.31 14.74
N PHE A 174 -7.04 0.02 14.55
CA PHE A 174 -7.76 -0.56 13.41
C PHE A 174 -9.13 -1.05 13.86
N THR A 175 -10.14 -0.85 13.02
CA THR A 175 -11.47 -1.44 13.21
C THR A 175 -11.49 -2.87 12.69
N PRO A 176 -12.46 -3.72 13.09
CA PRO A 176 -12.63 -5.04 12.51
C PRO A 176 -12.85 -4.99 10.99
N ALA A 177 -13.47 -3.93 10.46
CA ALA A 177 -13.61 -3.72 9.01
C ALA A 177 -12.25 -3.53 8.33
N ASP A 178 -11.35 -2.74 8.93
CA ASP A 178 -9.99 -2.55 8.42
C ASP A 178 -9.20 -3.88 8.42
N ILE A 179 -9.40 -4.73 9.43
CA ILE A 179 -8.74 -6.03 9.54
C ILE A 179 -9.15 -6.95 8.38
N LYS A 180 -10.43 -6.95 7.99
CA LYS A 180 -10.89 -7.73 6.82
C LYS A 180 -10.26 -7.23 5.52
N THR A 181 -10.15 -5.92 5.35
CA THR A 181 -9.46 -5.34 4.19
C THR A 181 -7.98 -5.70 4.19
N LEU A 182 -7.32 -5.67 5.35
CA LEU A 182 -5.92 -6.09 5.51
C LEU A 182 -5.72 -7.58 5.18
N GLU A 183 -6.66 -8.44 5.57
CA GLU A 183 -6.67 -9.85 5.20
C GLU A 183 -6.76 -10.05 3.69
N LEU A 184 -7.65 -9.31 3.03
CA LEU A 184 -7.78 -9.34 1.58
C LEU A 184 -6.49 -8.88 0.90
N ILE A 185 -5.91 -7.77 1.33
CA ILE A 185 -4.64 -7.26 0.81
C ILE A 185 -3.54 -8.31 0.97
N HIS A 186 -3.43 -8.92 2.15
CA HIS A 186 -2.43 -9.96 2.41
C HIS A 186 -2.58 -11.14 1.44
N PHE A 187 -3.82 -11.61 1.24
CA PHE A 187 -4.14 -12.68 0.30
C PHE A 187 -3.76 -12.32 -1.16
N LEU A 188 -4.06 -11.10 -1.60
CA LEU A 188 -3.72 -10.64 -2.94
C LEU A 188 -2.21 -10.59 -3.18
N LEU A 189 -1.44 -10.07 -2.21
CA LEU A 189 -0.01 -9.90 -2.36
C LEU A 189 0.74 -11.23 -2.28
N ARG A 190 0.37 -12.13 -1.36
CA ARG A 190 1.07 -13.41 -1.18
C ARG A 190 0.63 -14.46 -2.18
N ARG A 191 -0.68 -14.69 -2.26
CA ARG A 191 -1.24 -15.81 -2.99
C ARG A 191 -1.37 -15.52 -4.48
N LYS A 192 -1.81 -14.31 -4.84
CA LYS A 192 -1.92 -13.88 -6.24
C LYS A 192 -0.66 -13.20 -6.77
N LYS A 193 0.30 -12.83 -5.91
CA LYS A 193 1.54 -12.14 -6.28
C LYS A 193 1.30 -10.84 -7.08
N LEU A 194 0.23 -10.13 -6.73
CA LEU A 194 -0.05 -8.83 -7.33
C LEU A 194 0.91 -7.77 -6.76
N THR A 195 1.18 -6.73 -7.54
CA THR A 195 1.85 -5.52 -7.03
C THR A 195 0.88 -4.74 -6.15
N ILE A 196 1.41 -3.80 -5.38
CA ILE A 196 0.59 -2.96 -4.49
C ILE A 196 -0.42 -2.15 -5.31
N GLU A 197 -0.01 -1.65 -6.48
CA GLU A 197 -0.90 -0.96 -7.43
C GLU A 197 -2.01 -1.89 -7.94
N GLY A 198 -1.65 -3.11 -8.36
CA GLY A 198 -2.64 -4.10 -8.81
C GLY A 198 -3.60 -4.54 -7.70
N ALA A 199 -3.15 -4.55 -6.44
CA ALA A 199 -4.02 -4.80 -5.30
C ALA A 199 -5.00 -3.65 -5.04
N LYS A 200 -4.57 -2.38 -5.17
CA LYS A 200 -5.46 -1.21 -5.08
C LYS A 200 -6.51 -1.22 -6.18
N GLU A 201 -6.10 -1.52 -7.41
CA GLU A 201 -7.03 -1.62 -8.54
C GLU A 201 -8.03 -2.77 -8.33
N TYR A 202 -7.56 -3.92 -7.83
CA TYR A 202 -8.44 -5.04 -7.50
C TYR A 202 -9.47 -4.67 -6.42
N LEU A 203 -9.07 -3.95 -5.37
CA LEU A 203 -9.99 -3.48 -4.32
C LEU A 203 -11.06 -2.53 -4.88
N LYS A 204 -10.67 -1.60 -5.77
CA LYS A 204 -11.60 -0.66 -6.41
C LYS A 204 -12.55 -1.36 -7.37
N ALA A 205 -12.05 -2.29 -8.17
CA ALA A 205 -12.84 -2.97 -9.21
C ALA A 205 -13.78 -4.04 -8.65
N LYS A 206 -13.44 -4.68 -7.52
CA LYS A 206 -14.10 -5.89 -7.02
C LYS A 206 -14.49 -5.84 -5.55
N SER A 207 -14.92 -4.68 -5.06
CA SER A 207 -15.34 -4.52 -3.66
C SER A 207 -16.37 -5.58 -3.18
N GLN A 208 -17.24 -6.08 -4.08
CA GLN A 208 -18.20 -7.16 -3.78
C GLN A 208 -17.64 -8.58 -4.07
N ASP A 209 -17.02 -8.80 -5.24
CA ASP A 209 -16.49 -10.12 -5.63
C ASP A 209 -15.27 -10.56 -4.79
N GLY A 210 -14.57 -9.61 -4.18
CA GLY A 210 -13.41 -9.87 -3.34
C GLY A 210 -13.77 -10.69 -2.11
N ASN A 211 -14.83 -10.30 -1.41
CA ASN A 211 -15.30 -10.99 -0.20
C ASN A 211 -15.83 -12.38 -0.53
N THR A 212 -16.68 -12.53 -1.55
CA THR A 212 -17.25 -13.85 -1.92
C THR A 212 -16.17 -14.84 -2.33
N LYS A 213 -15.14 -14.40 -3.04
CA LYS A 213 -14.02 -15.25 -3.43
C LYS A 213 -13.17 -15.65 -2.23
N LEU A 214 -12.95 -14.76 -1.27
CA LEU A 214 -12.25 -15.10 -0.03
C LEU A 214 -13.04 -16.11 0.80
N GLU A 215 -14.33 -15.90 0.98
CA GLU A 215 -15.23 -16.82 1.68
C GLU A 215 -15.23 -18.21 1.04
N LEU A 216 -15.26 -18.27 -0.30
CA LEU A 216 -15.17 -19.53 -1.03
C LEU A 216 -13.80 -20.21 -0.83
N VAL A 217 -12.70 -19.46 -0.86
CA VAL A 217 -11.38 -20.04 -0.61
C VAL A 217 -11.31 -20.60 0.82
N ARG A 218 -11.88 -19.90 1.80
CA ARG A 218 -11.92 -20.34 3.19
C ARG A 218 -12.77 -21.60 3.37
N SER A 219 -13.93 -21.69 2.72
CA SER A 219 -14.77 -22.89 2.79
C SER A 219 -14.08 -24.09 2.16
N LEU A 220 -13.39 -23.90 1.02
CA LEU A 220 -12.60 -24.95 0.38
C LEU A 220 -11.42 -25.40 1.24
N GLU A 221 -10.76 -24.49 1.95
CA GLU A 221 -9.70 -24.83 2.90
C GLU A 221 -10.22 -25.63 4.08
N LYS A 222 -11.38 -25.26 4.64
CA LYS A 222 -12.04 -26.03 5.70
C LYS A 222 -12.39 -27.46 5.24
N VAL A 223 -12.98 -27.60 4.05
CA VAL A 223 -13.28 -28.92 3.46
C VAL A 223 -12.01 -29.73 3.24
N LYS A 224 -10.95 -29.10 2.70
CA LYS A 224 -9.66 -29.77 2.51
C LYS A 224 -9.08 -30.27 3.84
N ALA A 225 -9.10 -29.44 4.88
CA ALA A 225 -8.59 -29.83 6.20
C ALA A 225 -9.38 -31.01 6.78
N PHE A 226 -10.71 -30.97 6.69
CA PHE A 226 -11.58 -32.05 7.12
C PHE A 226 -11.30 -33.37 6.39
N LEU A 227 -11.13 -33.33 5.07
CA LEU A 227 -10.80 -34.52 4.29
C LEU A 227 -9.42 -35.07 4.61
N LEU A 228 -8.44 -34.21 4.87
CA LEU A 228 -7.11 -34.63 5.31
C LEU A 228 -7.14 -35.28 6.70
N GLU A 229 -7.98 -34.77 7.60
CA GLU A 229 -8.19 -35.38 8.91
C GLU A 229 -8.82 -36.77 8.79
N LEU A 230 -9.86 -36.92 7.95
CA LEU A 230 -10.45 -38.24 7.67
C LEU A 230 -9.44 -39.20 7.05
N LYS A 231 -8.61 -38.73 6.11
CA LYS A 231 -7.54 -39.51 5.51
C LYS A 231 -6.51 -39.96 6.55
N ALA A 232 -6.20 -39.14 7.55
CA ALA A 232 -5.23 -39.47 8.59
C ALA A 232 -5.79 -40.44 9.64
N ARG A 233 -7.13 -40.52 9.77
CA ARG A 233 -7.84 -41.43 10.69
C ARG A 233 -8.16 -42.79 10.08
N LEU A 234 -7.93 -42.98 8.77
CA LEU A 234 -8.17 -44.21 8.02
C LEU A 234 -6.83 -44.88 7.65
#